data_AF-A0A350R2L7-F1
#
_entry.id   AF-A0A350R2L7-F1
#
_cell.length_a   1.000
_cell.length_b   1.000
_cell.length_c   1.000
_cell.angle_alpha   90.00
_cell.angle_beta   90.00
_cell.angle_gamma   90.00
#
_symmetry.space_group_name_H-M   'P 1'
#
loop_
_entity.id
_entity.type
_entity.pdbx_description
1 polymer ?
#
loop_
_entity_poly.entity_id
_entity_poly.type
_entity_poly.pdbx_seq_one_letter_code
_entity_poly.pdbx_strand_id
1 'polypeptide(L)'
;MTKQEIEMKREYLIANVSEQINQIRNILYIFGDIPEIADNVDANILINEMLYRMNFLKEALAAFKCQPDNFIEGYDEKIYLNTTQDKIFFYTSQYNYYAFEASMRHRDYEFKLMPEPIKKDYKFKPIEE
;
A
#
# COMPACT_ATOMS: atom_id res chain seq x y z
N MET A 1 23.15 14.38 4.99
CA MET A 1 23.30 13.04 5.61
C MET A 1 24.66 12.49 5.20
N THR A 2 25.25 11.54 5.92
CA THR A 2 26.46 10.83 5.44
C THR A 2 26.07 9.88 4.30
N LYS A 3 27.03 9.46 3.46
CA LYS A 3 26.77 8.45 2.42
C LYS A 3 26.14 7.16 2.97
N GLN A 4 26.57 6.74 4.16
CA GLN A 4 26.05 5.56 4.83
C GLN A 4 24.59 5.78 5.29
N GLU A 5 24.27 6.95 5.84
CA GLU A 5 22.89 7.29 6.21
C GLU A 5 21.96 7.34 4.99
N ILE A 6 22.45 7.85 3.85
CA ILE A 6 21.69 7.90 2.59
C ILE A 6 21.40 6.48 2.08
N GLU A 7 22.41 5.60 2.11
CA GLU A 7 22.25 4.19 1.75
C GLU A 7 21.23 3.48 2.65
N MET A 8 21.35 3.64 3.97
CA MET A 8 20.40 3.08 4.93
C MET A 8 18.97 3.59 4.71
N LYS A 9 18.82 4.89 4.43
CA LYS A 9 17.50 5.49 4.14
C LYS A 9 16.92 4.94 2.84
N ARG A 10 17.76 4.74 1.82
CA ARG A 10 17.38 4.12 0.54
C ARG A 10 16.88 2.68 0.75
N GLU A 11 17.63 1.86 1.48
CA GLU A 11 17.22 0.48 1.81
C GLU A 11 15.91 0.45 2.59
N TYR A 12 15.78 1.33 3.59
CA TYR A 12 14.56 1.51 4.36
C TYR A 12 13.35 1.86 3.48
N LEU A 13 13.50 2.81 2.56
CA LEU A 13 12.44 3.18 1.60
C LEU A 13 12.08 2.02 0.67
N ILE A 14 13.08 1.34 0.10
CA ILE A 14 12.88 0.19 -0.80
C ILE A 14 12.09 -0.92 -0.09
N ALA A 15 12.46 -1.26 1.14
CA ALA A 15 11.79 -2.31 1.91
C ALA A 15 10.32 -1.97 2.19
N ASN A 16 10.05 -0.78 2.73
CA ASN A 16 8.70 -0.38 3.11
C ASN A 16 7.78 -0.18 1.89
N VAL A 17 8.29 0.41 0.79
CA VAL A 17 7.49 0.57 -0.43
C VAL A 17 7.18 -0.78 -1.08
N SER A 18 8.14 -1.71 -1.08
CA SER A 18 7.90 -3.06 -1.60
C SER A 18 6.82 -3.79 -0.80
N GLU A 19 6.83 -3.64 0.53
CA GLU A 19 5.79 -4.19 1.41
C GLU A 19 4.42 -3.56 1.12
N GLN A 20 4.34 -2.23 1.00
CA GLN A 20 3.09 -1.54 0.69
C GLN A 20 2.52 -1.94 -0.67
N ILE A 21 3.36 -2.14 -1.68
CA ILE A 21 2.94 -2.69 -2.99
C ILE A 21 2.31 -4.08 -2.80
N ASN A 22 2.92 -4.94 -2.00
CA ASN A 22 2.40 -6.29 -1.76
C ASN A 22 1.09 -6.27 -0.97
N GLN A 23 0.94 -5.35 -0.01
CA GLN A 23 -0.33 -5.15 0.71
C GLN A 23 -1.45 -4.74 -0.25
N ILE A 24 -1.23 -3.73 -1.10
CA ILE A 24 -2.23 -3.31 -2.10
C ILE A 24 -2.55 -4.45 -3.07
N ARG A 25 -1.54 -5.20 -3.54
CA ARG A 25 -1.75 -6.35 -4.42
C ARG A 25 -2.63 -7.43 -3.77
N ASN A 26 -2.38 -7.74 -2.50
CA ASN A 26 -3.16 -8.74 -1.78
C ASN A 26 -4.61 -8.29 -1.60
N ILE A 27 -4.83 -7.00 -1.31
CA ILE A 27 -6.19 -6.43 -1.23
C ILE A 27 -6.88 -6.51 -2.59
N LEU A 28 -6.21 -6.15 -3.69
CA LEU A 28 -6.76 -6.27 -5.04
C LEU A 28 -7.12 -7.71 -5.40
N TYR A 29 -6.28 -8.68 -5.03
CA TYR A 29 -6.52 -10.09 -5.28
C TYR A 29 -7.83 -10.56 -4.62
N ILE A 30 -7.98 -10.30 -3.32
CA ILE A 30 -9.21 -10.69 -2.59
C ILE A 30 -10.44 -9.88 -3.01
N PHE A 31 -10.27 -8.66 -3.51
CA PHE A 31 -11.37 -7.88 -4.09
C PHE A 31 -11.97 -8.62 -5.28
N GLY A 32 -11.13 -9.27 -6.11
CA GLY A 32 -11.58 -10.05 -7.26
C GLY A 32 -12.40 -11.30 -6.92
N ASP A 33 -12.32 -11.78 -5.68
CA ASP A 33 -13.10 -12.92 -5.20
C ASP A 33 -14.53 -12.54 -4.77
N ILE A 34 -14.84 -11.23 -4.69
CA ILE A 34 -16.17 -10.75 -4.32
C ILE A 34 -17.13 -10.95 -5.52
N PRO A 35 -18.27 -11.64 -5.35
CA PRO A 35 -19.26 -11.82 -6.41
C PRO A 35 -19.77 -10.49 -6.97
N GLU A 36 -19.94 -10.41 -8.30
CA GLU A 36 -20.49 -9.26 -9.03
C GLU A 36 -19.74 -7.93 -8.80
N ILE A 37 -18.54 -7.97 -8.20
CA ILE A 37 -17.76 -6.75 -7.90
C ILE A 37 -17.38 -5.98 -9.16
N ALA A 38 -17.18 -6.69 -10.28
CA ALA A 38 -16.85 -6.10 -11.57
C ALA A 38 -18.02 -5.28 -12.15
N ASP A 39 -19.25 -5.54 -11.73
CA ASP A 39 -20.44 -4.80 -12.16
C ASP A 39 -20.74 -3.61 -11.22
N ASN A 40 -20.04 -3.52 -10.07
CA ASN A 40 -20.19 -2.42 -9.13
C ASN A 40 -19.30 -1.22 -9.54
N VAL A 41 -19.96 -0.13 -9.96
CA VAL A 41 -19.29 1.09 -10.44
C VAL A 41 -18.38 1.71 -9.37
N ASP A 42 -18.84 1.80 -8.13
CA ASP A 42 -18.07 2.43 -7.05
C ASP A 42 -16.85 1.57 -6.66
N ALA A 43 -17.01 0.24 -6.65
CA ALA A 43 -15.90 -0.68 -6.45
C ALA A 43 -14.88 -0.59 -7.59
N ASN A 44 -15.31 -0.43 -8.84
CA ASN A 44 -14.41 -0.24 -9.98
C ASN A 44 -13.59 1.06 -9.87
N ILE A 45 -14.19 2.15 -9.40
CA ILE A 45 -13.45 3.41 -9.14
C ILE A 45 -12.36 3.17 -8.10
N LEU A 46 -12.69 2.46 -7.03
CA LEU A 46 -11.73 2.12 -5.98
C LEU A 46 -10.61 1.20 -6.49
N ILE A 47 -10.94 0.15 -7.25
CA ILE A 47 -9.97 -0.76 -7.86
C ILE A 47 -9.00 0.00 -8.76
N ASN A 48 -9.51 0.92 -9.59
CA ASN A 48 -8.66 1.75 -10.44
C ASN A 48 -7.74 2.67 -9.63
N GLU A 49 -8.21 3.24 -8.52
CA GLU A 49 -7.36 4.06 -7.64
C GLU A 49 -6.26 3.21 -6.97
N MET A 50 -6.57 1.99 -6.52
CA MET A 50 -5.59 1.04 -5.98
C MET A 50 -4.53 0.66 -7.03
N LEU A 51 -4.94 0.41 -8.29
CA LEU A 51 -4.03 0.13 -9.39
C LEU A 51 -3.13 1.33 -9.71
N TYR A 52 -3.69 2.54 -9.76
CA TYR A 52 -2.94 3.78 -9.94
C TYR A 52 -1.91 3.96 -8.83
N ARG A 53 -2.32 3.79 -7.57
CA ARG A 53 -1.42 3.88 -6.41
C ARG A 53 -0.29 2.86 -6.52
N MET A 54 -0.60 1.60 -6.82
CA MET A 54 0.41 0.56 -6.96
C MET A 54 1.41 0.88 -8.10
N ASN A 55 0.95 1.44 -9.22
CA ASN A 55 1.85 1.85 -10.30
C ASN A 55 2.78 3.00 -9.85
N PHE A 56 2.23 4.02 -9.21
CA PHE A 56 3.00 5.11 -8.63
C PHE A 56 4.08 4.62 -7.64
N LEU A 57 3.75 3.66 -6.78
CA LEU A 57 4.73 3.05 -5.86
C LEU A 57 5.82 2.27 -6.60
N LYS A 58 5.49 1.58 -7.70
CA LYS A 58 6.48 0.86 -8.52
C LYS A 58 7.46 1.82 -9.19
N GLU A 59 6.97 2.95 -9.70
CA GLU A 59 7.80 4.01 -10.25
C GLU A 59 8.72 4.62 -9.18
N ALA A 60 8.19 4.89 -7.98
CA ALA A 60 8.99 5.36 -6.84
C ALA A 60 10.05 4.32 -6.42
N LEU A 61 9.70 3.03 -6.39
CA LEU A 61 10.64 1.96 -6.09
C LEU A 61 11.78 1.89 -7.11
N ALA A 62 11.47 2.05 -8.40
CA ALA A 62 12.48 2.14 -9.45
C ALA A 62 13.36 3.38 -9.28
N ALA A 63 12.76 4.52 -8.92
CA ALA A 63 13.50 5.73 -8.60
C ALA A 63 14.47 5.49 -7.43
N PHE A 64 14.02 4.98 -6.28
CA PHE A 64 14.91 4.72 -5.14
C PHE A 64 16.07 3.78 -5.46
N LYS A 65 15.91 2.84 -6.39
CA LYS A 65 16.99 1.95 -6.85
C LYS A 65 18.00 2.62 -7.77
N CYS A 66 17.58 3.63 -8.52
CA CYS A 66 18.36 4.23 -9.60
C CYS A 66 18.82 5.67 -9.32
N GLN A 67 18.26 6.35 -8.31
CA GLN A 67 18.41 7.79 -8.10
C GLN A 67 19.71 8.18 -7.37
N PRO A 68 20.22 9.40 -7.62
CA PRO A 68 21.35 9.99 -6.91
C PRO A 68 21.00 10.40 -5.47
N ASP A 69 22.02 10.45 -4.61
CA ASP A 69 21.97 10.83 -3.19
C ASP A 69 21.04 12.03 -2.89
N ASN A 70 21.07 13.08 -3.72
CA ASN A 70 20.26 14.29 -3.58
C ASN A 70 18.74 14.04 -3.57
N PHE A 71 18.25 13.02 -4.29
CA PHE A 71 16.83 12.69 -4.32
C PHE A 71 16.38 12.02 -3.01
N ILE A 72 17.22 11.16 -2.42
CA ILE A 72 16.95 10.52 -1.13
C ILE A 72 16.98 11.55 0.01
N GLU A 73 17.89 12.52 -0.05
CA GLU A 73 18.00 13.58 0.95
C GLU A 73 16.78 14.50 0.98
N GLY A 74 16.23 14.86 -0.18
CA GLY A 74 15.05 15.74 -0.29
C GLY A 74 13.71 15.05 0.03
N TYR A 75 13.72 13.74 0.26
CA TYR A 75 12.51 12.95 0.43
C TYR A 75 12.09 12.85 1.90
N ASP A 76 10.88 13.30 2.24
CA ASP A 76 10.30 13.02 3.56
C ASP A 76 9.68 11.62 3.55
N GLU A 77 10.43 10.64 4.05
CA GLU A 77 10.00 9.25 4.10
C GLU A 77 8.78 9.05 5.01
N LYS A 78 8.64 9.86 6.07
CA LYS A 78 7.55 9.73 7.03
C LYS A 78 6.24 10.12 6.37
N ILE A 79 6.19 11.29 5.72
CA ILE A 79 4.97 11.76 5.03
C ILE A 79 4.57 10.75 3.96
N TYR A 80 5.53 10.29 3.15
CA TYR A 80 5.25 9.39 2.05
C TYR A 80 4.72 8.02 2.50
N LEU A 81 5.42 7.37 3.44
CA LEU A 81 5.05 6.03 3.89
C LEU A 81 3.75 6.06 4.68
N ASN A 82 3.51 7.07 5.52
CA ASN A 82 2.24 7.21 6.24
C ASN A 82 1.06 7.47 5.29
N THR A 83 1.23 8.34 4.29
CA THR A 83 0.16 8.63 3.32
C THR A 83 -0.28 7.36 2.57
N THR A 84 0.69 6.54 2.15
CA THR A 84 0.39 5.26 1.49
C THR A 84 -0.23 4.27 2.47
N GLN A 85 0.23 4.24 3.71
CA GLN A 85 -0.33 3.35 4.74
C GLN A 85 -1.79 3.68 5.05
N ASP A 86 -2.13 4.95 5.22
CA ASP A 86 -3.50 5.41 5.47
C ASP A 86 -4.44 5.00 4.32
N LYS A 87 -3.93 5.01 3.08
CA LYS A 87 -4.66 4.48 1.92
C LYS A 87 -4.88 2.96 2.01
N ILE A 88 -3.88 2.20 2.44
CA ILE A 88 -4.01 0.73 2.63
C ILE A 88 -5.04 0.40 3.71
N PHE A 89 -5.08 1.18 4.81
CA PHE A 89 -6.15 1.09 5.82
C PHE A 89 -7.52 1.33 5.19
N PHE A 90 -7.65 2.41 4.42
CA PHE A 90 -8.89 2.72 3.70
C PHE A 90 -9.31 1.58 2.77
N TYR A 91 -8.42 1.06 1.92
CA TYR A 91 -8.72 -0.05 1.01
C TYR A 91 -9.18 -1.30 1.74
N THR A 92 -8.57 -1.63 2.88
CA THR A 92 -8.96 -2.77 3.71
C THR A 92 -10.38 -2.60 4.25
N SER A 93 -10.70 -1.40 4.74
CA SER A 93 -12.06 -1.07 5.20
C SER A 93 -13.08 -1.19 4.07
N GLN A 94 -12.75 -0.71 2.87
CA GLN A 94 -13.64 -0.82 1.72
C GLN A 94 -13.83 -2.28 1.26
N TYR A 95 -12.77 -3.10 1.25
CA TYR A 95 -12.89 -4.54 1.02
C TYR A 95 -13.91 -5.16 1.97
N ASN A 96 -13.75 -4.90 3.29
CA ASN A 96 -14.62 -5.46 4.30
C ASN A 96 -16.08 -5.02 4.10
N TYR A 97 -16.32 -3.77 3.69
CA TYR A 97 -17.66 -3.28 3.34
C TYR A 97 -18.26 -4.06 2.15
N TYR A 98 -17.58 -4.11 1.01
CA TYR A 98 -18.11 -4.77 -0.19
C TYR A 98 -18.27 -6.28 0.00
N ALA A 99 -17.33 -6.95 0.69
CA ALA A 99 -17.41 -8.37 0.97
C ALA A 99 -18.57 -8.68 1.93
N PHE A 100 -18.81 -7.85 2.95
CA PHE A 100 -19.97 -8.00 3.82
C PHE A 100 -21.28 -7.83 3.03
N GLU A 101 -21.40 -6.77 2.23
CA GLU A 101 -22.56 -6.52 1.37
C GLU A 101 -22.84 -7.68 0.40
N ALA A 102 -21.81 -8.28 -0.18
CA ALA A 102 -21.96 -9.44 -1.06
C ALA A 102 -22.44 -10.67 -0.29
N SER A 103 -21.97 -10.91 0.93
CA SER A 103 -22.41 -12.06 1.75
C SER A 103 -23.90 -12.00 2.11
N MET A 104 -24.48 -10.81 2.16
CA MET A 104 -25.91 -10.61 2.39
C MET A 104 -26.76 -10.95 1.15
N ARG A 105 -26.17 -10.96 -0.05
CA ARG A 105 -26.85 -11.14 -1.34
C ARG A 105 -26.58 -12.52 -1.95
N HIS A 106 -25.42 -13.10 -1.69
CA HIS A 106 -24.96 -14.36 -2.28
C HIS A 106 -24.85 -15.45 -1.21
N ARG A 107 -25.80 -16.40 -1.23
CA ARG A 107 -25.89 -17.48 -0.23
C ARG A 107 -24.64 -18.35 -0.11
N ASP A 108 -23.89 -18.49 -1.20
CA ASP A 108 -22.69 -19.35 -1.26
C ASP A 108 -21.38 -18.57 -0.99
N TYR A 109 -21.47 -17.26 -0.73
CA TYR A 109 -20.30 -16.43 -0.44
C TYR A 109 -20.13 -16.24 1.07
N GLU A 110 -19.06 -16.82 1.62
CA GLU A 110 -18.70 -16.65 3.03
C GLU A 110 -17.82 -15.40 3.20
N PHE A 111 -18.34 -14.40 3.92
CA PHE A 111 -17.55 -13.24 4.29
C PHE A 111 -16.43 -13.61 5.27
N LYS A 112 -15.20 -13.19 4.94
CA LYS A 112 -14.04 -13.27 5.83
C LYS A 112 -13.50 -11.87 6.06
N LEU A 113 -13.51 -11.44 7.32
CA LEU A 113 -12.97 -10.15 7.71
C LEU A 113 -11.47 -10.11 7.40
N MET A 114 -11.04 -9.15 6.60
CA MET A 114 -9.62 -8.85 6.47
C MET A 114 -9.18 -8.07 7.70
N PRO A 115 -8.17 -8.54 8.44
CA PRO A 115 -7.65 -7.82 9.59
C PRO A 115 -7.06 -6.48 9.14
N GLU A 116 -7.18 -5.47 10.00
CA GLU A 116 -6.58 -4.18 9.72
C GLU A 116 -5.05 -4.30 9.53
N PRO A 117 -4.46 -3.56 8.59
CA PRO A 117 -3.02 -3.48 8.45
C PRO A 117 -2.37 -3.02 9.76
N ILE A 118 -1.15 -3.47 10.04
CA ILE A 118 -0.42 -2.99 11.22
C ILE A 118 0.03 -1.55 10.94
N LYS A 119 -0.36 -0.61 11.82
CA LYS A 119 0.15 0.77 11.76
C LYS A 119 1.61 0.76 12.18
N LYS A 120 2.51 1.08 11.25
CA LYS A 120 3.94 1.25 11.53
C LYS A 120 4.23 2.70 11.90
N ASP A 121 5.11 2.90 12.88
CA ASP A 121 5.74 4.20 13.09
C ASP A 121 6.85 4.37 12.06
N TYR A 122 6.51 4.93 10.90
CA TYR A 122 7.48 5.19 9.85
C TYR A 122 8.40 6.33 10.29
N LYS A 123 9.51 5.97 10.92
CA LYS A 123 10.56 6.90 11.31
C LYS A 123 11.92 6.29 10.97
N PHE A 124 12.59 6.86 9.99
CA PHE A 124 13.99 6.52 9.76
C PHE A 124 14.81 6.99 10.97
N LYS A 125 15.58 6.07 11.55
CA LYS A 125 16.57 6.37 12.59
C LYS A 125 17.90 5.82 12.10
N PRO A 126 18.89 6.66 11.77
CA PRO A 126 20.23 6.16 11.55
C PRO A 126 20.70 5.48 12.85
N ILE A 127 21.44 4.38 12.72
CA ILE A 127 22.08 3.75 13.87
C ILE A 127 23.17 4.71 14.33
N GLU A 128 23.04 5.26 15.53
CA GLU A 128 24.13 6.01 16.17
C GLU A 128 25.23 4.99 16.54
N GLU A 129 26.43 5.17 15.99
CA GLU A 129 27.64 4.43 16.40
C GLU A 129 28.10 4.85 17.81
#